data_AF-A0A2J6PHR0-F1
#
_entry.id   AF-A0A2J6PHR0-F1
#
_cell.length_a   1.000
_cell.length_b   1.000
_cell.length_c   1.000
_cell.angle_alpha   90.00
_cell.angle_beta   90.00
_cell.angle_gamma   90.00
#
_symmetry.space_group_name_H-M   'P 1'
#
loop_
_entity.id
_entity.type
_entity.pdbx_description
1 polymer ?
#
loop_
_entity_poly.entity_id
_entity_poly.type
_entity_poly.pdbx_seq_one_letter_code
_entity_poly.pdbx_strand_id
1 'polypeptide(L)'
;MNIAALLQAPCVPTGSRGHPNHTTCDRDARLRIQTLRNDASWGPSKIVKHTTFTLDQVKYALSHRTTPQKTKSGRKLLLNTPTRKALVNWVSASRANRRVPWGEIPRVLGWNCKVYAIASAFEKEGYGRWTALKKPDLTQKHADARLAWALEHRNWSWEQ
;
A
#
# COMPACT_ATOMS: atom_id res chain seq x y z
N MET A 1 55.44 22.60 7.07
CA MET A 1 54.82 21.84 5.96
C MET A 1 54.88 20.36 6.31
N ASN A 2 53.75 19.74 6.65
CA ASN A 2 53.60 18.29 6.61
C ASN A 2 52.12 17.96 6.43
N ILE A 3 51.82 17.26 5.34
CA ILE A 3 50.49 17.11 4.74
C ILE A 3 49.81 15.90 5.39
N ALA A 4 48.93 16.16 6.37
CA ALA A 4 48.06 15.13 6.92
C ALA A 4 46.89 14.87 5.95
N ALA A 5 47.12 13.99 4.97
CA ALA A 5 46.07 13.50 4.08
C ALA A 5 45.16 12.53 4.85
N LEU A 6 44.02 13.04 5.31
CA LEU A 6 42.86 12.25 5.72
C LEU A 6 42.32 11.48 4.50
N LEU A 7 42.76 10.24 4.33
CA LEU A 7 42.13 9.32 3.38
C LEU A 7 40.80 8.83 3.96
N GLN A 8 39.73 9.47 3.52
CA GLN A 8 38.36 8.95 3.65
C GLN A 8 38.29 7.65 2.83
N ALA A 9 38.19 6.49 3.50
CA ALA A 9 37.93 5.24 2.81
C ALA A 9 36.53 5.33 2.13
N PRO A 10 36.41 5.09 0.82
CA PRO A 10 35.10 5.08 0.17
C PRO A 10 34.29 3.91 0.74
N CYS A 11 33.07 4.20 1.21
CA CYS A 11 32.13 3.17 1.60
C CYS A 11 31.77 2.36 0.33
N VAL A 12 32.34 1.17 0.21
CA VAL A 12 31.94 0.24 -0.85
C VAL A 12 30.57 -0.31 -0.47
N PRO A 13 29.51 -0.15 -1.29
CA PRO A 13 28.26 -0.84 -1.04
C PRO A 13 28.53 -2.34 -1.17
N THR A 14 28.39 -3.07 -0.07
CA THR A 14 28.35 -4.53 -0.06
C THR A 14 27.07 -4.99 -0.74
N GLY A 15 27.07 -4.98 -2.08
CA GLY A 15 26.08 -5.70 -2.86
C GLY A 15 26.17 -7.18 -2.49
N SER A 16 25.06 -7.78 -2.06
CA SER A 16 24.99 -9.22 -1.85
C SER A 16 25.44 -9.89 -3.15
N ARG A 17 26.55 -10.63 -3.11
CA ARG A 17 27.00 -11.45 -4.23
C ARG A 17 25.99 -12.58 -4.39
N GLY A 18 24.95 -12.32 -5.17
CA GLY A 18 24.04 -13.35 -5.65
C GLY A 18 24.87 -14.37 -6.41
N HIS A 19 24.70 -15.64 -6.09
CA HIS A 19 25.30 -16.72 -6.85
C HIS A 19 24.90 -16.55 -8.34
N PRO A 20 25.85 -16.64 -9.29
CA PRO A 20 25.53 -16.49 -10.71
C PRO A 20 24.67 -17.68 -11.15
N ASN A 21 23.35 -17.48 -11.14
CA ASN A 21 22.43 -18.40 -11.78
C ASN A 21 22.67 -18.31 -13.29
N HIS A 22 23.41 -19.27 -13.83
CA HIS A 22 23.76 -19.41 -15.25
C HIS A 22 22.55 -19.55 -16.21
N THR A 23 21.31 -19.41 -15.72
CA THR A 23 20.09 -19.79 -16.47
C THR A 23 19.10 -18.67 -16.70
N THR A 24 19.25 -17.48 -16.10
CA THR A 24 18.29 -16.38 -16.28
C THR A 24 18.88 -15.21 -17.05
N CYS A 25 18.27 -14.88 -18.20
CA CYS A 25 18.60 -13.69 -18.97
C CYS A 25 18.33 -12.44 -18.09
N ASP A 26 19.38 -11.74 -17.71
CA ASP A 26 19.31 -10.52 -16.90
C ASP A 26 18.45 -9.44 -17.58
N ARG A 27 18.02 -8.42 -16.83
CA ARG A 27 17.25 -7.29 -17.37
C ARG A 27 17.96 -6.65 -18.57
N ASP A 28 19.26 -6.37 -18.44
CA ASP A 28 20.03 -5.68 -19.48
C ASP A 28 20.28 -6.58 -20.70
N ALA A 29 20.44 -7.89 -20.46
CA ALA A 29 20.49 -8.89 -21.51
C ALA A 29 19.19 -8.94 -22.33
N ARG A 30 18.03 -8.90 -21.66
CA ARG A 30 16.72 -8.85 -22.32
C ARG A 30 16.53 -7.56 -23.11
N LEU A 31 16.94 -6.42 -22.54
CA LEU A 31 16.95 -5.12 -23.23
C LEU A 31 17.77 -5.18 -24.51
N ARG A 32 19.02 -5.66 -24.45
CA ARG A 32 19.90 -5.80 -25.61
C ARG A 32 19.28 -6.67 -26.71
N ILE A 33 18.68 -7.80 -26.35
CA ILE A 33 18.00 -8.68 -27.32
C ILE A 33 16.82 -7.96 -28.00
N GLN A 34 16.03 -7.21 -27.23
CA GLN A 34 14.89 -6.46 -27.76
C GLN A 34 15.32 -5.27 -28.62
N THR A 35 16.39 -4.55 -28.25
CA THR A 35 17.01 -3.50 -29.08
C THR A 35 17.48 -4.07 -30.41
N LEU A 36 18.19 -5.20 -30.43
CA LEU A 36 18.62 -5.87 -31.67
C LEU A 36 17.42 -6.31 -32.53
N ARG A 37 16.30 -6.65 -31.90
CA ARG A 37 15.07 -7.00 -32.61
C ARG A 37 14.37 -5.79 -33.19
N ASN A 38 14.24 -4.71 -32.44
CA ASN A 38 13.43 -3.55 -32.80
C ASN A 38 14.20 -2.57 -33.69
N ASP A 39 15.44 -2.24 -33.33
CA ASP A 39 16.23 -1.21 -34.02
C ASP A 39 16.98 -1.80 -35.21
N ALA A 40 17.56 -2.99 -35.05
CA ALA A 40 18.31 -3.67 -36.11
C ALA A 40 17.47 -4.66 -36.92
N SER A 41 16.21 -4.90 -36.57
CA SER A 41 15.31 -5.86 -37.24
C SER A 41 15.87 -7.28 -37.38
N TRP A 42 16.71 -7.73 -36.44
CA TRP A 42 17.33 -9.06 -36.54
C TRP A 42 16.35 -10.19 -36.20
N GLY A 43 16.48 -11.30 -36.93
CA GLY A 43 15.82 -12.57 -36.61
C GLY A 43 16.42 -13.24 -35.37
N PRO A 44 15.66 -14.08 -34.63
CA PRO A 44 16.17 -14.77 -33.43
C PRO A 44 17.45 -15.57 -33.70
N SER A 45 17.54 -16.28 -34.83
CA SER A 45 18.73 -17.05 -35.23
C SER A 45 19.95 -16.17 -35.48
N LYS A 46 19.75 -14.94 -35.97
CA LYS A 46 20.83 -13.97 -36.18
C LYS A 46 21.31 -13.40 -34.84
N ILE A 47 20.39 -13.10 -33.93
CA ILE A 47 20.70 -12.64 -32.57
C ILE A 47 21.55 -13.68 -31.83
N VAL A 48 21.21 -14.96 -31.91
CA VAL A 48 21.99 -16.06 -31.29
C VAL A 48 23.41 -16.15 -31.85
N LYS A 49 23.60 -15.96 -33.16
CA LYS A 49 24.95 -15.99 -33.76
C LYS A 49 25.85 -14.85 -33.31
N HIS A 50 25.27 -13.71 -32.94
CA HIS A 50 25.99 -12.49 -32.59
C HIS A 50 25.96 -12.16 -31.09
N THR A 51 25.35 -13.01 -30.26
CA THR A 51 25.30 -12.86 -28.81
C THR A 51 25.64 -14.19 -28.14
N THR A 52 25.99 -14.16 -26.86
CA THR A 52 26.31 -15.36 -26.08
C THR A 52 25.07 -16.10 -25.56
N PHE A 53 23.87 -15.65 -25.94
CA PHE A 53 22.60 -16.17 -25.43
C PHE A 53 22.10 -17.37 -26.25
N THR A 54 21.51 -18.33 -25.55
CA THR A 54 20.84 -19.47 -26.18
C THR A 54 19.57 -19.03 -26.90
N LEU A 55 19.11 -19.86 -27.84
CA LEU A 55 17.90 -19.60 -28.61
C LEU A 55 16.65 -19.49 -27.72
N ASP A 56 16.58 -20.26 -26.64
CA ASP A 56 15.47 -20.22 -25.69
C ASP A 56 15.48 -18.93 -24.85
N GLN A 57 16.66 -18.45 -24.45
CA GLN A 57 16.80 -17.16 -23.77
C GLN A 57 16.36 -16.00 -24.67
N VAL A 58 16.73 -16.05 -25.96
CA VAL A 58 16.29 -15.05 -26.95
C VAL A 58 14.78 -15.09 -27.13
N LYS A 59 14.18 -16.27 -27.32
CA LYS A 59 12.72 -16.41 -27.43
C LYS A 59 12.00 -15.91 -26.18
N TYR A 60 12.49 -16.26 -25.00
CA TYR A 60 11.94 -15.80 -23.73
C TYR A 60 12.02 -14.28 -23.58
N ALA A 61 13.17 -13.67 -23.92
CA ALA A 61 13.35 -12.23 -23.88
C ALA A 61 12.37 -11.50 -24.83
N LEU A 62 12.10 -12.07 -26.00
CA LEU A 62 11.18 -11.50 -26.98
C LEU A 62 9.70 -11.65 -26.59
N SER A 63 9.34 -12.72 -25.86
CA SER A 63 7.96 -12.95 -25.43
C SER A 63 7.57 -12.15 -24.18
N HIS A 64 8.55 -11.73 -23.37
CA HIS A 64 8.29 -11.00 -22.12
C HIS A 64 8.44 -9.49 -22.28
N ARG A 65 7.59 -8.74 -21.59
CA ARG A 65 7.69 -7.28 -21.52
C ARG A 65 8.99 -6.86 -20.84
N THR A 66 9.62 -5.82 -21.37
CA THR A 66 10.84 -5.19 -20.82
C THR A 66 10.60 -4.65 -19.43
N THR A 67 9.49 -3.93 -19.25
CA THR A 67 9.05 -3.39 -17.97
C THR A 67 8.23 -4.45 -17.25
N PRO A 68 8.70 -4.97 -16.10
CA PRO A 68 7.95 -5.96 -15.35
C PRO A 68 6.63 -5.34 -14.86
N GLN A 69 5.50 -5.77 -15.43
CA GLN A 69 4.18 -5.39 -14.95
C GLN A 69 3.64 -6.51 -14.07
N LYS A 70 3.44 -6.24 -12.77
CA LYS A 70 2.76 -7.19 -11.89
C LYS A 70 1.28 -7.22 -12.27
N THR A 71 0.86 -8.27 -12.97
CA THR A 71 -0.54 -8.39 -13.44
C THR A 71 -1.49 -8.72 -12.30
N LYS A 72 -1.18 -9.74 -11.49
CA LYS A 72 -1.95 -10.14 -10.30
C LYS A 72 -1.00 -10.80 -9.33
N SER A 73 -0.74 -10.17 -8.19
CA SER A 73 0.17 -10.73 -7.19
C SER A 73 -0.48 -10.75 -5.81
N GLY A 74 -0.28 -11.86 -5.11
CA GLY A 74 -0.71 -12.06 -3.73
C GLY A 74 -2.12 -12.61 -3.57
N ARG A 75 -2.39 -13.08 -2.35
CA ARG A 75 -3.71 -13.54 -1.93
C ARG A 75 -4.65 -12.34 -1.82
N LYS A 76 -5.87 -12.47 -2.36
CA LYS A 76 -6.91 -11.46 -2.21
C LYS A 76 -7.37 -11.38 -0.75
N LEU A 77 -7.73 -10.18 -0.32
CA LEU A 77 -8.35 -9.95 0.98
C LEU A 77 -9.67 -10.72 1.08
N LEU A 78 -10.00 -11.19 2.29
CA LEU A 78 -11.23 -11.92 2.56
C LEU A 78 -12.47 -11.04 2.32
N LEU A 79 -12.39 -9.77 2.71
CA LEU A 79 -13.48 -8.80 2.61
C LEU A 79 -13.33 -7.95 1.34
N ASN A 80 -14.34 -8.05 0.46
CA ASN A 80 -14.40 -7.28 -0.78
C ASN A 80 -14.69 -5.79 -0.51
N THR A 81 -14.39 -4.92 -1.47
CA THR A 81 -14.57 -3.47 -1.38
C THR A 81 -15.96 -3.02 -0.91
N PRO A 82 -17.10 -3.50 -1.46
CA PRO A 82 -18.42 -3.07 -0.97
C PRO A 82 -18.67 -3.47 0.48
N THR A 83 -18.24 -4.68 0.87
CA THR A 83 -18.38 -5.20 2.23
C THR A 83 -17.58 -4.37 3.24
N ARG A 84 -16.37 -3.92 2.85
CA ARG A 84 -15.55 -3.03 3.69
C ARG A 84 -16.19 -1.66 3.90
N LYS A 85 -16.74 -1.06 2.84
CA LYS A 85 -17.47 0.22 2.95
C LYS A 85 -18.72 0.09 3.82
N ALA A 86 -19.48 -0.99 3.65
CA ALA A 86 -20.63 -1.30 4.49
C ALA A 86 -20.24 -1.44 5.97
N LEU A 87 -19.09 -2.09 6.25
CA LEU A 87 -18.55 -2.19 7.59
C LEU A 87 -18.25 -0.81 8.20
N VAL A 88 -17.56 0.07 7.46
CA VAL A 88 -17.26 1.44 7.93
C VAL A 88 -18.53 2.24 8.18
N ASN A 89 -19.52 2.14 7.29
CA ASN A 89 -20.82 2.78 7.45
C ASN A 89 -21.54 2.28 8.70
N TRP A 90 -21.55 0.96 8.92
CA TRP A 90 -22.18 0.35 10.10
C TRP A 90 -21.53 0.82 11.41
N VAL A 91 -20.20 0.86 11.47
CA VAL A 91 -19.46 1.36 12.64
C VAL A 91 -19.74 2.84 12.89
N SER A 92 -19.88 3.63 11.82
CA SER A 92 -20.10 5.07 11.90
C SER A 92 -21.56 5.44 12.21
N ALA A 93 -22.51 4.55 11.96
CA ALA A 93 -23.95 4.78 12.15
C ALA A 93 -24.37 4.99 13.62
N SER A 94 -23.65 4.40 14.58
CA SER A 94 -24.02 4.49 15.99
C SER A 94 -22.83 4.54 16.93
N ARG A 95 -22.99 5.28 18.05
CA ARG A 95 -22.01 5.31 19.15
C ARG A 95 -21.77 3.91 19.73
N ALA A 96 -22.81 3.07 19.79
CA ALA A 96 -22.70 1.71 20.30
C ALA A 96 -21.83 0.86 19.36
N ASN A 97 -22.12 0.87 18.05
CA ASN A 97 -21.39 0.14 17.02
C ASN A 97 -19.90 0.51 17.00
N ARG A 98 -19.60 1.81 17.14
CA ARG A 98 -18.21 2.30 17.21
C ARG A 98 -17.41 1.74 18.40
N ARG A 99 -18.08 1.40 19.50
CA ARG A 99 -17.46 0.91 20.73
C ARG A 99 -17.27 -0.60 20.75
N VAL A 100 -17.90 -1.34 19.83
CA VAL A 100 -17.76 -2.80 19.73
C VAL A 100 -16.29 -3.17 19.50
N PRO A 101 -15.72 -4.12 20.25
CA PRO A 101 -14.38 -4.60 20.02
C PRO A 101 -14.31 -5.34 18.68
N TRP A 102 -13.21 -5.19 17.94
CA TRP A 102 -13.07 -5.78 16.59
C TRP A 102 -13.23 -7.29 16.56
N GLY A 103 -12.96 -7.98 17.68
CA GLY A 103 -13.15 -9.42 17.80
C GLY A 103 -14.61 -9.87 17.81
N GLU A 104 -15.53 -9.00 18.23
CA GLU A 104 -16.96 -9.31 18.31
C GLU A 104 -17.72 -8.92 17.05
N ILE A 105 -17.18 -7.98 16.25
CA ILE A 105 -17.79 -7.53 14.99
C ILE A 105 -18.18 -8.70 14.07
N PRO A 106 -17.33 -9.72 13.83
CA PRO A 106 -17.72 -10.87 13.04
C PRO A 106 -18.95 -11.61 13.60
N ARG A 107 -19.05 -11.74 14.93
CA ARG A 107 -20.19 -12.38 15.59
C ARG A 107 -21.46 -11.54 15.44
N VAL A 108 -21.36 -10.22 15.64
CA VAL A 108 -22.50 -9.29 15.53
C VAL A 108 -23.05 -9.23 14.10
N LEU A 109 -22.17 -9.24 13.10
CA LEU A 109 -22.56 -9.19 11.69
C LEU A 109 -22.83 -10.57 11.07
N GLY A 110 -22.65 -11.65 11.84
CA GLY A 110 -22.81 -13.03 11.35
C GLY A 110 -21.77 -13.44 10.31
N TRP A 111 -20.58 -12.82 10.32
CA TRP A 111 -19.52 -13.11 9.36
C TRP A 111 -18.54 -14.15 9.91
N ASN A 112 -18.23 -15.16 9.11
CA ASN A 112 -17.19 -16.14 9.44
C ASN A 112 -15.80 -15.59 9.08
N CYS A 113 -15.33 -14.59 9.81
CA CYS A 113 -14.03 -13.98 9.59
C CYS A 113 -13.27 -13.76 10.90
N LYS A 114 -11.94 -13.84 10.84
CA LYS A 114 -11.07 -13.58 11.99
C LYS A 114 -10.90 -12.07 12.20
N VAL A 115 -10.52 -11.69 13.42
CA VAL A 115 -10.28 -10.29 13.81
C VAL A 115 -9.34 -9.56 12.86
N TYR A 116 -8.29 -10.25 12.38
CA TYR A 116 -7.34 -9.67 11.42
C TYR A 116 -7.97 -9.28 10.07
N ALA A 117 -8.99 -10.00 9.60
CA ALA A 117 -9.69 -9.64 8.37
C ALA A 117 -10.45 -8.30 8.53
N ILE A 118 -11.03 -8.08 9.71
CA ILE A 118 -11.69 -6.82 10.08
C ILE A 118 -10.67 -5.69 10.23
N ALA A 119 -9.56 -5.94 10.92
CA ALA A 119 -8.49 -4.96 11.09
C ALA A 119 -7.92 -4.48 9.75
N SER A 120 -7.54 -5.43 8.87
CA SER A 120 -7.06 -5.10 7.52
C SER A 120 -8.13 -4.42 6.66
N ALA A 121 -9.41 -4.72 6.88
CA ALA A 121 -10.48 -4.03 6.18
C ALA A 121 -10.58 -2.56 6.60
N PHE A 122 -10.52 -2.26 7.89
CA PHE A 122 -10.49 -0.89 8.39
C PHE A 122 -9.26 -0.13 7.91
N GLU A 123 -8.08 -0.75 7.97
CA GLU A 123 -6.83 -0.15 7.48
C GLU A 123 -6.93 0.25 6.00
N LYS A 124 -7.52 -0.61 5.17
CA LYS A 124 -7.69 -0.33 3.73
C LYS A 124 -8.66 0.79 3.43
N GLU A 125 -9.67 0.99 4.27
CA GLU A 125 -10.60 2.12 4.14
C GLU A 125 -10.12 3.35 4.93
N GLY A 126 -8.93 3.31 5.55
CA GLY A 126 -8.36 4.42 6.32
C GLY A 126 -9.06 4.67 7.67
N TYR A 127 -9.83 3.70 8.17
CA TYR A 127 -10.56 3.83 9.42
C TYR A 127 -9.68 3.51 10.62
N GLY A 128 -9.28 4.54 11.36
CA GLY A 128 -8.60 4.42 12.65
C GLY A 128 -9.56 4.47 13.83
N ARG A 129 -9.31 3.65 14.87
CA ARG A 129 -10.05 3.74 16.12
C ARG A 129 -9.32 4.66 17.09
N TRP A 130 -10.00 5.71 17.52
CA TRP A 130 -9.50 6.68 18.50
C TRP A 130 -10.21 6.50 19.84
N THR A 131 -9.47 6.72 20.93
CA THR A 131 -10.07 6.77 22.26
C THR A 131 -11.02 7.96 22.32
N ALA A 132 -12.27 7.71 22.71
CA ALA A 132 -13.25 8.77 22.87
C ALA A 132 -12.83 9.69 24.02
N LEU A 133 -12.79 11.00 23.77
CA LEU A 133 -12.57 11.99 24.81
C LEU A 133 -13.67 11.87 25.87
N LYS A 134 -13.28 11.93 27.14
CA LYS A 134 -14.22 12.00 28.26
C LYS A 134 -14.93 13.35 28.20
N LYS A 135 -16.25 13.32 27.99
CA LYS A 135 -17.10 14.50 28.11
C LYS A 135 -17.75 14.47 29.49
N PRO A 136 -17.89 15.62 30.17
CA PRO A 136 -18.67 15.68 31.40
C PRO A 136 -20.12 15.31 31.10
N ASP A 137 -20.79 14.70 32.08
CA ASP A 137 -22.18 14.33 31.94
C ASP A 137 -23.04 15.58 31.77
N LEU A 138 -23.80 15.62 30.67
CA LEU A 138 -24.64 16.75 30.32
C LEU A 138 -26.09 16.36 30.58
N THR A 139 -26.66 16.83 31.69
CA THR A 139 -28.10 16.73 31.95
C THR A 139 -28.88 17.59 30.96
N GLN A 140 -30.13 17.19 30.69
CA GLN A 140 -30.99 17.87 29.72
C GLN A 140 -31.13 19.37 30.04
N LYS A 141 -31.35 19.72 31.32
CA LYS A 141 -31.40 21.12 31.79
C LYS A 141 -30.18 21.94 31.38
N HIS A 142 -28.98 21.36 31.49
CA HIS A 142 -27.74 22.04 31.09
C HIS A 142 -27.60 22.12 29.57
N ALA A 143 -28.07 21.11 28.83
CA ALA A 143 -28.09 21.14 27.38
C ALA A 143 -29.00 22.27 26.87
N ASP A 144 -30.21 22.38 27.43
CA ASP A 144 -31.18 23.40 27.02
C ASP A 144 -30.70 24.82 27.35
N ALA A 145 -30.14 25.02 28.54
CA ALA A 145 -29.56 26.32 28.92
C ALA A 145 -28.38 26.72 28.02
N ARG A 146 -27.50 25.77 27.67
CA ARG A 146 -26.39 26.02 26.73
C ARG A 146 -26.89 26.33 25.33
N LEU A 147 -27.94 25.64 24.89
CA LEU A 147 -28.54 25.87 23.57
C LEU A 147 -29.20 27.25 23.49
N ALA A 148 -29.98 27.62 24.50
CA ALA A 148 -30.63 28.93 24.59
C ALA A 148 -29.59 30.06 24.55
N TRP A 149 -28.57 29.98 25.41
CA TRP A 149 -27.48 30.96 25.43
C TRP A 149 -26.77 31.07 24.06
N ALA A 150 -26.47 29.94 23.42
CA ALA A 150 -25.80 29.93 22.11
C ALA A 150 -26.66 30.51 20.99
N LEU A 151 -27.98 30.33 21.05
CA LEU A 151 -28.92 30.92 20.08
C LEU A 151 -29.05 32.43 20.28
N GLU A 152 -29.18 32.89 21.53
CA GLU A 152 -29.23 34.32 21.89
C GLU A 152 -27.97 35.07 21.44
N HIS A 153 -26.79 34.46 21.62
CA HIS A 153 -25.50 35.08 21.36
C HIS A 153 -24.89 34.66 20.02
N ARG A 154 -25.71 34.13 19.10
CA ARG A 154 -25.22 33.63 17.79
C ARG A 154 -24.55 34.72 16.95
N ASN A 155 -24.98 35.97 17.10
CA ASN A 155 -24.50 37.13 16.35
C ASN A 155 -23.76 38.14 17.23
N TRP A 156 -23.12 37.70 18.32
CA TRP A 156 -22.39 38.60 19.21
C TRP A 156 -21.26 39.31 18.44
N SER A 157 -21.38 40.62 18.26
CA SER A 157 -20.33 41.49 17.70
C SER A 157 -19.58 42.23 18.82
N TRP A 158 -18.31 42.53 18.59
CA TRP A 158 -17.41 43.18 19.57
C TRP A 158 -17.78 44.63 19.93
N GLU A 159 -18.79 45.23 19.28
CA GLU A 159 -19.19 46.63 19.44
C GLU A 159 -20.35 46.83 20.43
N GLN A 160 -20.78 45.77 21.13
CA GLN A 160 -21.68 45.85 22.29
C GLN A 160 -20.90 45.69 23.59
#